data_AF-A0A1Y3NV31-F1
#
_entry.id   AF-A0A1Y3NV31-F1
#
_cell.length_a   1.000
_cell.length_b   1.000
_cell.length_c   1.000
_cell.angle_alpha   90.00
_cell.angle_beta   90.00
_cell.angle_gamma   90.00
#
_symmetry.space_group_name_H-M   'P 1'
#
loop_
_entity.id
_entity.type
_entity.pdbx_description
1 polymer ?
#
loop_
_entity_poly.entity_id
_entity_poly.type
_entity_poly.pdbx_seq_one_letter_code
_entity_poly.pdbx_strand_id
1 'polypeptide(L)'
;MIDGYTYIEIDRNDLFNDAFNAFMNKSPEELKELKKKLKIKYKGEDGIDAGGLLSPDYPLFKYSNENSYELDVNPNYNHLNHFRFFGRMIGLAIFHKQYFSISFTIFLCKKILDKQLESSDLKYIDSQMFDNLNKLRNNDGAENLGLTFSMDIKDSSGKHKTIELKPKGKTICVNDLNKNEYIE
;
A
#
# COMPACT_ATOMS: atom_id res chain seq x y z
N MET A 1 -4.25 15.69 -23.72
CA MET A 1 -4.04 16.65 -22.61
C MET A 1 -4.96 17.82 -22.84
N ILE A 2 -5.47 18.44 -21.78
CA ILE A 2 -6.21 19.72 -21.89
C ILE A 2 -5.15 20.81 -22.11
N ASP A 3 -5.35 21.68 -23.09
CA ASP A 3 -4.41 22.76 -23.38
C ASP A 3 -4.33 23.77 -22.21
N GLY A 4 -3.12 24.29 -21.99
CA GLY A 4 -2.81 25.26 -20.95
C GLY A 4 -1.96 24.72 -19.79
N TYR A 5 -1.66 25.62 -18.85
CA TYR A 5 -0.89 25.32 -17.64
C TYR A 5 -1.73 25.59 -16.40
N THR A 6 -1.48 24.80 -15.36
CA THR A 6 -1.97 25.07 -14.01
C THR A 6 -0.76 25.22 -13.10
N TYR A 7 -0.75 26.32 -12.35
CA TYR A 7 0.31 26.63 -11.41
C TYR A 7 -0.13 26.21 -10.00
N ILE A 8 0.78 25.58 -9.29
CA ILE A 8 0.63 25.30 -7.86
C ILE A 8 1.79 25.98 -7.17
N GLU A 9 1.48 26.91 -6.26
CA GLU A 9 2.48 27.65 -5.50
C GLU A 9 2.67 26.99 -4.14
N ILE A 10 3.93 26.68 -3.78
CA ILE A 10 4.25 25.83 -2.62
C ILE A 10 5.46 26.39 -1.87
N ASP A 11 5.43 26.37 -0.55
CA ASP A 11 6.61 26.56 0.29
C ASP A 11 7.44 25.28 0.33
N ARG A 12 8.74 25.37 0.01
CA ARG A 12 9.65 24.22 0.10
C ARG A 12 9.78 23.69 1.54
N ASN A 13 9.67 24.56 2.53
CA ASN A 13 9.76 24.20 3.94
C ASN A 13 8.47 23.54 4.47
N ASP A 14 7.35 23.69 3.76
CA ASP A 14 6.06 23.11 4.12
C ASP A 14 5.37 22.40 2.94
N LEU A 15 6.20 21.67 2.17
CA LEU A 15 5.82 21.05 0.90
C LEU A 15 4.56 20.19 1.03
N PHE A 16 4.45 19.40 2.09
CA PHE A 16 3.34 18.48 2.29
C PHE A 16 2.02 19.22 2.53
N ASN A 17 1.98 20.17 3.46
CA ASN A 17 0.72 20.82 3.84
C ASN A 17 0.23 21.73 2.71
N ASP A 18 1.13 22.45 2.03
CA ASP A 18 0.78 23.28 0.88
C ASP A 18 0.27 22.42 -0.28
N ALA A 19 0.93 21.30 -0.60
CA ALA A 19 0.46 20.36 -1.60
C ALA A 19 -0.90 19.74 -1.19
N PHE A 20 -1.05 19.32 0.06
CA PHE A 20 -2.29 18.78 0.58
C PHE A 20 -3.45 19.77 0.39
N ASN A 21 -3.27 21.02 0.82
CA ASN A 21 -4.27 22.08 0.68
C ASN A 21 -4.60 22.38 -0.78
N ALA A 22 -3.57 22.44 -1.64
CA ALA A 22 -3.73 22.71 -3.07
C ALA A 22 -4.59 21.64 -3.77
N PHE A 23 -4.53 20.38 -3.34
CA PHE A 23 -5.24 19.28 -3.98
C PHE A 23 -6.56 18.92 -3.30
N MET A 24 -6.69 19.15 -2.00
CA MET A 24 -7.84 18.71 -1.22
C MET A 24 -8.96 19.73 -1.15
N ASN A 25 -8.64 21.03 -1.14
CA ASN A 25 -9.61 22.12 -0.99
C ASN A 25 -10.15 22.67 -2.32
N LYS A 26 -10.12 21.87 -3.39
CA LYS A 26 -10.58 22.25 -4.72
C LYS A 26 -12.01 21.78 -5.00
N SER A 27 -12.80 22.66 -5.62
CA SER A 27 -14.07 22.33 -6.27
C SER A 27 -13.88 21.32 -7.43
N PRO A 28 -14.94 20.64 -7.87
CA PRO A 28 -14.88 19.74 -9.02
C PRO A 28 -14.33 20.40 -10.30
N GLU A 29 -14.64 21.68 -10.52
CA GLU A 29 -14.14 22.48 -11.63
C GLU A 29 -12.62 22.71 -11.52
N GLU A 30 -12.14 23.12 -10.35
CA GLU A 30 -10.71 23.32 -10.11
C GLU A 30 -9.91 22.01 -10.18
N LEU A 31 -10.51 20.86 -9.85
CA LEU A 31 -9.88 19.56 -10.03
C LEU A 31 -9.70 19.20 -11.51
N LYS A 32 -10.58 19.67 -12.41
CA LYS A 32 -10.40 19.48 -13.86
C LYS A 32 -9.19 20.25 -14.37
N GLU A 33 -8.94 21.43 -13.80
CA GLU A 33 -7.77 22.25 -14.16
C GLU A 33 -6.45 21.53 -13.88
N LEU A 34 -6.38 20.69 -12.83
CA LEU A 34 -5.18 19.89 -12.53
C LEU A 34 -4.77 18.92 -13.66
N LYS A 35 -5.68 18.59 -14.59
CA LYS A 35 -5.40 17.77 -15.79
C LYS A 35 -4.64 18.55 -16.89
N LYS A 36 -4.50 19.86 -16.76
CA LYS A 36 -3.57 20.67 -17.57
C LYS A 36 -2.12 20.40 -17.13
N LYS A 37 -1.15 20.87 -17.91
CA LYS A 37 0.26 20.67 -17.56
C LYS A 37 0.60 21.43 -16.27
N LEU A 38 0.97 20.69 -15.23
CA LEU A 38 1.29 21.26 -13.92
C LEU A 38 2.65 21.95 -13.94
N LYS A 39 2.75 23.07 -13.24
CA LYS A 39 4.00 23.76 -12.93
C LYS A 39 4.03 24.11 -11.45
N ILE A 40 5.02 23.60 -10.72
CA ILE A 40 5.20 23.95 -9.30
C ILE A 40 6.07 25.20 -9.24
N LYS A 41 5.57 26.22 -8.56
CA LYS A 41 6.33 27.44 -8.27
C LYS A 41 6.65 27.45 -6.78
N TYR A 42 7.93 27.48 -6.43
CA TYR A 42 8.30 27.63 -5.03
C TYR A 42 8.16 29.09 -4.60
N LYS A 43 7.53 29.33 -3.45
CA LYS A 43 7.35 30.68 -2.89
C LYS A 43 8.72 31.32 -2.68
N GLY A 44 8.94 32.50 -3.27
CA GLY A 44 10.19 33.24 -3.13
C GLY A 44 11.38 32.71 -3.95
N GLU A 45 11.19 31.72 -4.83
CA GLU A 45 12.24 31.22 -5.72
C GLU A 45 11.95 31.56 -7.19
N ASP A 46 12.99 31.99 -7.91
CA ASP A 46 12.96 32.12 -9.37
C ASP A 46 13.21 30.76 -10.02
N GLY A 47 12.27 29.83 -9.84
CA GLY A 47 12.38 28.46 -10.33
C GLY A 47 11.03 27.76 -10.47
N ILE A 48 10.88 26.97 -11.53
CA ILE A 48 9.73 26.07 -11.72
C ILE A 48 10.26 24.65 -11.68
N ASP A 49 9.86 23.90 -10.67
CA ASP A 49 10.15 22.47 -10.53
C ASP A 49 8.93 21.65 -10.95
N ALA A 50 9.17 20.43 -11.41
CA ALA A 50 8.13 19.50 -11.84
C ALA A 50 8.22 18.14 -11.13
N GLY A 51 9.23 17.89 -10.28
CA GLY A 51 9.56 16.53 -9.82
C GLY A 51 9.52 16.27 -8.32
N GLY A 52 9.56 17.28 -7.45
CA GLY A 52 9.83 17.09 -6.02
C GLY A 52 8.66 16.73 -5.09
N LEU A 53 7.41 16.67 -5.57
CA LEU A 53 6.24 16.69 -4.69
C LEU A 53 5.97 15.41 -3.87
N LEU A 54 6.65 14.31 -4.20
CA LEU A 54 6.36 13.00 -3.62
C LEU A 54 7.63 12.40 -3.03
N SER A 55 7.95 12.84 -1.81
CA SER A 55 8.99 12.21 -1.00
C SER A 55 8.45 10.94 -0.33
N PRO A 56 9.24 9.85 -0.25
CA PRO A 56 8.88 8.66 0.54
C PRO A 56 8.82 8.92 2.06
N ASP A 57 9.25 10.08 2.56
CA ASP A 57 9.32 10.40 4.00
C ASP A 57 7.95 10.62 4.66
N TYR A 58 6.84 10.41 3.93
CA TYR A 58 5.52 10.61 4.51
C TYR A 58 5.11 9.45 5.43
N PRO A 59 4.60 9.74 6.65
CA PRO A 59 4.24 8.73 7.64
C PRO A 59 3.04 7.85 7.24
N LEU A 60 2.45 8.10 6.07
CA LEU A 60 1.35 7.34 5.47
C LEU A 60 1.78 5.91 5.16
N PHE A 61 3.04 5.73 4.77
CA PHE A 61 3.59 4.45 4.37
C PHE A 61 4.76 4.07 5.26
N LYS A 62 5.08 2.78 5.25
CA LYS A 62 6.26 2.22 5.90
C LYS A 62 6.92 1.22 4.95
N TYR A 63 8.21 0.99 5.14
CA TYR A 63 8.87 -0.13 4.48
C TYR A 63 8.20 -1.44 4.87
N SER A 64 7.96 -2.28 3.86
CA SER A 64 7.25 -3.56 3.99
C SER A 64 8.01 -4.57 4.87
N ASN A 65 9.33 -4.56 4.80
CA ASN A 65 10.23 -5.31 5.68
C ASN A 65 11.60 -4.59 5.79
N GLU A 66 12.47 -5.05 6.70
CA GLU A 66 13.77 -4.42 6.99
C GLU A 66 14.74 -4.41 5.79
N ASN A 67 14.51 -5.27 4.78
CA ASN A 67 15.39 -5.45 3.63
C ASN A 67 14.76 -5.00 2.31
N SER A 68 13.61 -4.33 2.35
CA SER A 68 12.84 -3.94 1.16
C SER A 68 12.63 -2.44 1.11
N TYR A 69 12.85 -1.86 -0.07
CA TYR A 69 12.49 -0.47 -0.36
C TYR A 69 11.03 -0.31 -0.82
N GLU A 70 10.25 -1.41 -0.85
CA GLU A 70 8.83 -1.36 -1.16
C GLU A 70 8.03 -0.85 0.04
N LEU A 71 7.13 0.10 -0.24
CA LEU A 71 6.25 0.72 0.74
C LEU A 71 4.90 0.01 0.82
N ASP A 72 4.40 -0.14 2.04
CA ASP A 72 3.03 -0.55 2.35
C ASP A 72 2.36 0.47 3.29
N VAL A 73 1.03 0.37 3.42
CA VAL A 73 0.24 1.25 4.29
C VAL A 73 0.75 1.14 5.74
N ASN A 74 1.00 2.27 6.38
CA ASN A 74 1.30 2.30 7.80
C ASN A 74 0.01 2.07 8.61
N PRO A 75 -0.17 0.93 9.30
CA PRO A 75 -1.43 0.62 10.01
C PRO A 75 -1.68 1.54 11.21
N ASN A 76 -0.64 2.24 11.69
CA ASN A 76 -0.76 3.19 12.80
C ASN A 76 -1.12 4.61 12.33
N TYR A 77 -1.24 4.82 11.02
CA TYR A 77 -1.58 6.11 10.44
C TYR A 77 -3.09 6.24 10.21
N ASN A 78 -3.74 7.22 10.84
CA ASN A 78 -5.20 7.31 10.89
C ASN A 78 -5.80 8.52 10.14
N HIS A 79 -4.99 9.32 9.44
CA HIS A 79 -5.48 10.48 8.68
C HIS A 79 -5.97 10.09 7.28
N LEU A 80 -7.22 9.61 7.18
CA LEU A 80 -7.84 9.16 5.92
C LEU A 80 -7.77 10.19 4.77
N ASN A 81 -7.86 11.48 5.09
CA ASN A 81 -7.77 12.54 4.09
C ASN A 81 -6.40 12.56 3.39
N HIS A 82 -5.32 12.16 4.08
CA HIS A 82 -4.00 12.13 3.47
C HIS A 82 -3.87 10.95 2.50
N PHE A 83 -4.49 9.80 2.78
CA PHE A 83 -4.60 8.71 1.80
C PHE A 83 -5.40 9.14 0.57
N ARG A 84 -6.49 9.90 0.75
CA ARG A 84 -7.25 10.47 -0.37
C ARG A 84 -6.42 11.44 -1.20
N PHE A 85 -5.64 12.32 -0.55
CA PHE A 85 -4.70 13.22 -1.21
C PHE A 85 -3.68 12.43 -2.04
N PHE A 86 -3.04 11.43 -1.44
CA PHE A 86 -2.04 10.62 -2.11
C PHE A 86 -2.62 9.81 -3.29
N GLY A 87 -3.84 9.28 -3.16
CA GLY A 87 -4.56 8.65 -4.26
C GLY A 87 -4.83 9.61 -5.43
N ARG A 88 -5.17 10.89 -5.14
CA ARG A 88 -5.30 11.93 -6.17
C ARG A 88 -3.96 12.21 -6.86
N MET A 89 -2.87 12.29 -6.09
CA MET A 89 -1.52 12.49 -6.62
C MET A 89 -1.09 11.35 -7.55
N ILE A 90 -1.27 10.09 -7.13
CA ILE A 90 -0.97 8.92 -7.96
C ILE A 90 -1.80 8.94 -9.25
N GLY A 91 -3.11 9.13 -9.13
CA GLY A 91 -4.00 9.17 -10.30
C GLY A 91 -3.60 10.27 -11.29
N LEU A 92 -3.16 11.41 -10.78
CA LEU A 92 -2.75 12.53 -11.62
C LEU A 92 -1.41 12.29 -12.32
N ALA A 93 -0.43 11.67 -11.65
CA ALA A 93 0.82 11.32 -12.30
C ALA A 93 0.64 10.21 -13.35
N ILE A 94 -0.20 9.21 -13.09
CA ILE A 94 -0.58 8.21 -14.10
C ILE A 94 -1.19 8.92 -15.32
N PHE A 95 -2.11 9.87 -15.08
CA PHE A 95 -2.72 10.66 -16.14
C PHE A 95 -1.69 11.46 -16.97
N HIS A 96 -0.71 12.07 -16.30
CA HIS A 96 0.38 12.83 -16.94
C HIS A 96 1.56 11.96 -17.43
N LYS A 97 1.50 10.64 -17.23
CA LYS A 97 2.60 9.69 -17.52
C LYS A 97 3.91 10.07 -16.82
N GLN A 98 3.82 10.53 -15.58
CA GLN A 98 4.97 10.80 -14.72
C GLN A 98 5.30 9.56 -13.88
N TYR A 99 6.59 9.33 -13.70
CA TYR A 99 7.10 8.27 -12.85
C TYR A 99 7.36 8.79 -11.45
N PHE A 100 7.10 7.95 -10.44
CA PHE A 100 7.53 8.20 -9.07
C PHE A 100 8.76 7.37 -8.76
N SER A 101 9.65 7.92 -7.95
CA SER A 101 10.75 7.17 -7.32
C SER A 101 10.27 6.40 -6.09
N ILE A 102 9.05 5.84 -6.13
CA ILE A 102 8.42 5.09 -5.04
C ILE A 102 7.95 3.75 -5.60
N SER A 103 8.28 2.67 -4.90
CA SER A 103 7.79 1.33 -5.20
C SER A 103 6.82 0.89 -4.12
N PHE A 104 5.63 0.44 -4.52
CA PHE A 104 4.63 -0.13 -3.61
C PHE A 104 4.69 -1.65 -3.67
N THR A 105 4.30 -2.31 -2.58
CA THR A 105 4.16 -3.76 -2.56
C THR A 105 3.17 -4.24 -3.64
N ILE A 106 3.39 -5.46 -4.13
CA ILE A 106 2.44 -6.11 -5.05
C ILE A 106 1.04 -6.22 -4.45
N PHE A 107 0.95 -6.42 -3.13
CA PHE A 107 -0.31 -6.46 -2.39
C PHE A 107 -1.07 -5.15 -2.52
N LEU A 108 -0.41 -4.01 -2.23
CA LEU A 108 -1.04 -2.70 -2.34
C LEU A 108 -1.45 -2.40 -3.78
N CYS A 109 -0.61 -2.73 -4.75
CA CYS A 109 -0.94 -2.60 -6.18
C CYS A 109 -2.17 -3.43 -6.58
N LYS A 110 -2.24 -4.71 -6.17
CA LYS A 110 -3.39 -5.58 -6.46
C LYS A 110 -4.66 -5.05 -5.80
N LYS A 111 -4.58 -4.56 -4.56
CA LYS A 111 -5.73 -3.92 -3.87
C LYS A 111 -6.23 -2.67 -4.59
N ILE A 112 -5.35 -1.79 -5.06
CA ILE A 112 -5.73 -0.60 -5.83
C ILE A 112 -6.44 -0.98 -7.15
N LEU A 113 -6.01 -2.08 -7.77
CA LEU A 113 -6.56 -2.60 -9.02
C LEU A 113 -7.77 -3.52 -8.85
N ASP A 114 -8.27 -3.69 -7.61
CA ASP A 114 -9.34 -4.65 -7.28
C ASP A 114 -9.06 -6.07 -7.78
N LYS A 115 -7.79 -6.51 -7.69
CA LYS A 115 -7.36 -7.86 -8.03
C LYS A 115 -7.33 -8.73 -6.78
N GLN A 116 -7.75 -9.98 -6.95
CA GLN A 116 -7.63 -11.00 -5.92
C GLN A 116 -6.15 -11.28 -5.61
N LEU A 117 -5.88 -11.51 -4.33
CA LEU A 117 -4.58 -11.99 -3.89
C LEU A 117 -4.51 -13.50 -4.08
N GLU A 118 -3.35 -13.95 -4.50
CA GLU A 118 -3.06 -15.35 -4.76
C GLU A 118 -2.01 -15.83 -3.77
N SER A 119 -1.97 -17.14 -3.48
CA SER A 119 -0.93 -17.70 -2.59
C SER A 119 0.49 -17.42 -3.11
N SER A 120 0.65 -17.27 -4.43
CA SER A 120 1.91 -16.87 -5.08
C SER A 120 2.40 -15.49 -4.66
N ASP A 121 1.52 -14.57 -4.27
CA ASP A 121 1.87 -13.23 -3.83
C ASP A 121 2.60 -13.25 -2.48
N LEU A 122 2.32 -14.25 -1.64
CA LEU A 122 2.95 -14.41 -0.33
C LEU A 122 4.48 -14.52 -0.45
N LYS A 123 5.00 -15.04 -1.56
CA LYS A 123 6.44 -15.12 -1.83
C LYS A 123 7.15 -13.76 -1.71
N TYR A 124 6.46 -12.67 -2.05
CA TYR A 124 7.02 -11.32 -2.01
C TYR A 124 6.98 -10.68 -0.61
N ILE A 125 6.19 -11.25 0.31
CA ILE A 125 6.04 -10.77 1.68
C ILE A 125 6.85 -11.64 2.64
N ASP A 126 6.63 -12.95 2.56
CA ASP A 126 7.26 -13.97 3.38
C ASP A 126 7.50 -15.23 2.53
N SER A 127 8.69 -15.29 1.93
CA SER A 127 9.11 -16.43 1.12
C SER A 127 9.17 -17.72 1.93
N GLN A 128 9.51 -17.65 3.22
CA GLN A 128 9.61 -18.81 4.08
C GLN A 128 8.23 -19.42 4.36
N MET A 129 7.26 -18.57 4.68
CA MET A 129 5.87 -19.00 4.86
C MET A 129 5.31 -19.57 3.55
N PHE A 130 5.56 -18.92 2.41
CA PHE A 130 5.19 -19.44 1.10
C PHE A 130 5.75 -20.85 0.84
N ASP A 131 7.04 -21.06 1.09
CA ASP A 131 7.68 -22.38 0.91
C ASP A 131 7.09 -23.43 1.85
N ASN A 132 6.81 -23.07 3.10
CA ASN A 132 6.20 -23.97 4.07
C ASN A 132 4.77 -24.37 3.68
N LEU A 133 3.96 -23.42 3.19
CA LEU A 133 2.60 -23.72 2.71
C LEU A 133 2.63 -24.58 1.44
N ASN A 134 3.61 -24.38 0.55
CA ASN A 134 3.80 -25.26 -0.61
C ASN A 134 4.20 -26.68 -0.19
N LYS A 135 5.05 -26.84 0.84
CA LYS A 135 5.38 -28.15 1.39
C LYS A 135 4.14 -28.81 2.02
N LEU A 136 3.33 -28.06 2.77
CA LEU A 136 2.07 -28.57 3.32
C LEU A 136 1.16 -29.05 2.18
N ARG A 137 1.01 -28.25 1.12
CA ARG A 137 0.15 -28.58 -0.03
C ARG A 137 0.55 -29.87 -0.73
N ASN A 138 1.86 -30.07 -0.93
CA ASN A 138 2.39 -31.13 -1.80
C ASN A 138 2.79 -32.42 -1.06
N ASN A 139 2.79 -32.44 0.27
CA ASN A 139 3.12 -33.62 1.06
C ASN A 139 1.90 -34.09 1.85
N ASP A 140 1.84 -35.40 2.10
CA ASP A 140 0.82 -36.02 2.95
C ASP A 140 1.23 -36.04 4.43
N GLY A 141 0.28 -36.37 5.30
CA GLY A 141 0.48 -36.44 6.73
C GLY A 141 0.35 -35.09 7.43
N ALA A 142 -0.48 -34.19 6.90
CA ALA A 142 -0.74 -32.87 7.49
C ALA A 142 -1.23 -32.96 8.95
N GLU A 143 -1.96 -34.01 9.32
CA GLU A 143 -2.41 -34.28 10.69
C GLU A 143 -1.26 -34.43 11.70
N ASN A 144 -0.07 -34.83 11.24
CA ASN A 144 1.10 -34.99 12.11
C ASN A 144 1.74 -33.65 12.49
N LEU A 145 1.35 -32.55 11.84
CA LEU A 145 1.91 -31.22 12.08
C LEU A 145 1.24 -30.50 13.26
N GLY A 146 0.14 -31.05 13.80
CA GLY A 146 -0.57 -30.45 14.94
C GLY A 146 -1.17 -29.07 14.63
N LEU A 147 -1.39 -28.74 13.36
CA LEU A 147 -1.96 -27.48 12.92
C LEU A 147 -3.47 -27.47 13.16
N THR A 148 -4.01 -26.28 13.45
CA THR A 148 -5.46 -26.01 13.49
C THR A 148 -5.77 -24.85 12.56
N PHE A 149 -7.05 -24.58 12.28
CA PHE A 149 -7.47 -23.39 11.52
C PHE A 149 -7.36 -22.11 12.37
N SER A 150 -6.16 -21.87 12.90
CA SER A 150 -5.80 -20.69 13.64
C SER A 150 -4.34 -20.30 13.39
N MET A 151 -4.00 -19.04 13.62
CA MET A 151 -2.67 -18.49 13.41
C MET A 151 -2.30 -17.54 14.53
N ASP A 152 -1.06 -17.61 15.00
CA ASP A 152 -0.52 -16.65 15.94
C ASP A 152 0.05 -15.44 15.20
N ILE A 153 -0.47 -14.27 15.50
CA ILE A 153 0.01 -12.99 14.98
C ILE A 153 0.54 -12.12 16.11
N LYS A 154 1.53 -11.29 15.80
CA LYS A 154 1.98 -10.23 16.69
C LYS A 154 1.27 -8.94 16.27
N ASP A 155 0.50 -8.35 17.17
CA ASP A 155 -0.19 -7.10 16.87
C ASP A 155 0.77 -5.90 16.85
N SER A 156 0.26 -4.72 16.47
CA SER A 156 1.04 -3.48 16.40
C SER A 156 1.62 -3.03 17.74
N SER A 157 1.13 -3.56 18.87
CA SER A 157 1.67 -3.31 20.21
C SER A 157 2.73 -4.33 20.64
N GLY A 158 3.02 -5.31 19.79
CA GLY A 158 3.94 -6.40 20.05
C GLY A 158 3.35 -7.56 20.84
N LYS A 159 2.02 -7.57 21.08
CA LYS A 159 1.35 -8.63 21.82
C LYS A 159 0.97 -9.79 20.89
N HIS A 160 1.24 -11.01 21.33
CA HIS A 160 0.82 -12.22 20.63
C HIS A 160 -0.69 -12.42 20.76
N LYS A 161 -1.35 -12.71 19.64
CA LYS A 161 -2.77 -13.02 19.54
C LYS A 161 -2.97 -14.18 18.59
N THR A 162 -3.75 -15.17 19.02
CA THR A 162 -4.21 -16.25 18.13
C THR A 162 -5.51 -15.83 17.46
N ILE A 163 -5.52 -15.77 16.13
CA ILE A 163 -6.71 -15.53 15.30
C ILE A 163 -7.24 -16.86 14.76
N GLU A 164 -8.56 -17.02 14.74
CA GLU A 164 -9.19 -18.17 14.07
C GLU A 164 -9.42 -17.83 12.59
N LEU A 165 -9.00 -18.72 11.69
CA LEU A 165 -9.12 -18.52 10.25
C LEU A 165 -10.55 -18.77 9.75
N LYS A 166 -11.33 -19.55 10.52
CA LYS A 166 -12.75 -19.83 10.30
C LYS A 166 -13.45 -20.00 11.64
N PRO A 167 -14.80 -19.94 11.70
CA PRO A 167 -15.54 -20.18 12.94
C PRO A 167 -15.16 -21.51 13.60
N LYS A 168 -14.80 -21.48 14.89
CA LYS A 168 -14.32 -22.63 15.68
C LYS A 168 -12.99 -23.21 15.19
N GLY A 169 -12.17 -22.40 14.51
CA GLY A 169 -10.96 -22.84 13.84
C GLY A 169 -9.94 -23.53 14.75
N LYS A 170 -9.85 -23.12 16.03
CA LYS A 170 -8.98 -23.77 17.03
C LYS A 170 -9.33 -25.23 17.31
N THR A 171 -10.57 -25.64 17.04
CA THR A 171 -11.04 -27.02 17.27
C THR A 171 -10.96 -27.88 16.02
N ILE A 172 -10.60 -27.29 14.87
CA ILE A 172 -10.55 -27.98 13.59
C ILE A 172 -9.08 -28.23 13.27
N CYS A 173 -8.65 -29.49 13.37
CA CYS A 173 -7.31 -29.90 12.97
C CYS A 173 -7.15 -29.86 11.45
N VAL A 174 -5.99 -29.43 11.00
CA VAL A 174 -5.59 -29.53 9.59
C VAL A 174 -5.18 -30.96 9.29
N ASN A 175 -5.63 -31.49 8.17
CA ASN A 175 -5.35 -32.82 7.65
C ASN A 175 -5.33 -32.78 6.12
N ASP A 176 -4.99 -33.90 5.47
CA ASP A 176 -4.86 -33.92 4.01
C ASP A 176 -6.15 -33.61 3.23
N LEU A 177 -7.33 -33.79 3.86
CA LEU A 177 -8.62 -33.49 3.23
C LEU A 177 -8.95 -31.99 3.24
N ASN A 178 -8.46 -31.25 4.23
CA ASN A 178 -8.79 -29.83 4.44
C ASN A 178 -7.59 -28.87 4.33
N LYS A 179 -6.36 -29.37 4.10
CA LYS A 179 -5.16 -28.55 3.98
C LYS A 179 -5.24 -27.48 2.90
N ASN A 180 -5.98 -27.72 1.81
CA ASN A 180 -6.16 -26.69 0.77
C ASN A 180 -7.03 -25.53 1.25
N GLU A 181 -8.11 -25.81 2.01
CA GLU A 181 -8.94 -24.78 2.64
C GLU A 181 -8.14 -23.99 3.69
N TYR A 182 -7.22 -24.64 4.40
CA TYR A 182 -6.35 -23.96 5.36
C TYR A 182 -5.37 -22.97 4.69
N ILE A 183 -4.97 -23.23 3.44
CA ILE A 183 -4.01 -22.41 2.71
C ILE A 183 -4.68 -21.23 1.98
N GLU A 184 -5.95 -21.37 1.61
CA GLU A 184 -6.77 -20.29 1.02
C GLU A 184 -7.16 -19.20 2.02
#